data_AF-A0AA35W3W0-F1
#
_entry.id   AF-A0AA35W3W0-F1
#
_cell.length_a   1.000
_cell.length_b   1.000
_cell.length_c   1.000
_cell.angle_alpha   90.00
_cell.angle_beta   90.00
_cell.angle_gamma   90.00
#
_symmetry.space_group_name_H-M   'P 1'
#
loop_
_entity.id
_entity.type
_entity.pdbx_description
1 polymer ?
#
loop_
_entity_poly.entity_id
_entity_poly.type
_entity_poly.pdbx_seq_one_letter_code
_entity_poly.pdbx_strand_id
1 'polypeptide(L)'
;MISQGSSGSYFIRNTDSEIISVFKPKDEEPYGQLNPKWTKWMHKICCPCCFGRSCLVPNQGYLSEAGASIVDEKLVLDIVPKTKVVHLASEVFHYHANDRMKIRMRRFATEQWPTTIGKRVSQDLPLKVGSFQVFVKGYKDAEVQLEEFKSDVLPPHLERALQLEFERLVVLDYIIRNTDRGNDNWLLRYEEPTIHGELNDVDISLDTSRSEEKRWSLITPSEEQGSVKIAAIDNGLAFPFKHPDEWRTCKTSLTRLYIQL
;
A
#
# COMPACT_ATOMS: atom_id res chain seq x y z
N MET A 1 -6.28 9.23 -10.21
CA MET A 1 -5.43 9.75 -9.12
C MET A 1 -6.07 9.33 -7.82
N ILE A 2 -5.30 8.86 -6.85
CA ILE A 2 -5.82 8.46 -5.53
C ILE A 2 -6.09 9.74 -4.71
N SER A 3 -7.30 9.90 -4.18
CA SER A 3 -7.75 11.13 -3.50
C SER A 3 -7.17 11.32 -2.09
N GLN A 4 -6.82 10.24 -1.40
CA GLN A 4 -6.26 10.25 -0.04
C GLN A 4 -4.73 9.98 0.02
N GLY A 5 -4.07 9.78 -1.12
CA GLY A 5 -2.64 9.44 -1.18
C GLY A 5 -1.72 10.61 -1.53
N SER A 6 -0.41 10.37 -1.45
CA SER A 6 0.59 11.33 -1.93
C SER A 6 0.37 11.67 -3.42
N SER A 7 0.56 12.94 -3.78
CA SER A 7 0.45 13.40 -5.15
C SER A 7 1.44 12.61 -6.02
N GLY A 8 0.96 11.69 -6.85
CA GLY A 8 1.81 10.81 -7.66
C GLY A 8 1.46 9.32 -7.62
N SER A 9 0.30 8.92 -7.10
CA SER A 9 -0.18 7.52 -7.15
C SER A 9 -1.46 7.38 -7.98
N TYR A 10 -1.56 6.29 -8.76
CA TYR A 10 -2.65 6.04 -9.70
C TYR A 10 -3.24 4.64 -9.55
N PHE A 11 -4.57 4.55 -9.41
CA PHE A 11 -5.27 3.29 -9.63
C PHE A 11 -5.29 2.93 -11.11
N ILE A 12 -4.79 1.74 -11.42
CA ILE A 12 -4.87 1.14 -12.75
C ILE A 12 -6.11 0.26 -12.79
N ARG A 13 -6.88 0.40 -13.86
CA ARG A 13 -8.12 -0.33 -14.09
C ARG A 13 -8.01 -1.25 -15.29
N ASN A 14 -8.70 -2.39 -15.24
CA ASN A 14 -8.87 -3.27 -16.40
C ASN A 14 -9.96 -2.73 -17.34
N THR A 15 -10.28 -3.48 -18.40
CA THR A 15 -11.34 -3.16 -19.37
C THR A 15 -12.72 -3.06 -18.75
N ASP A 16 -12.94 -3.74 -17.62
CA ASP A 16 -14.20 -3.79 -16.89
C ASP A 16 -14.29 -2.67 -15.84
N SER A 17 -13.35 -1.72 -15.86
CA SER A 17 -13.23 -0.61 -14.90
C SER A 17 -12.94 -1.02 -13.45
N GLU A 18 -12.56 -2.28 -13.21
CA GLU A 18 -12.11 -2.74 -11.90
C GLU A 18 -10.69 -2.30 -11.60
N ILE A 19 -10.42 -1.92 -10.35
CA ILE A 19 -9.06 -1.60 -9.90
C ILE A 19 -8.26 -2.91 -9.78
N ILE A 20 -7.15 -2.99 -10.49
CA ILE A 20 -6.25 -4.15 -10.50
C ILE A 20 -4.88 -3.87 -9.88
N SER A 21 -4.49 -2.59 -9.82
CA SER A 21 -3.15 -2.20 -9.38
C SER A 21 -3.07 -0.75 -8.94
N VAL A 22 -2.06 -0.45 -8.13
CA VAL A 22 -1.57 0.89 -7.84
C VAL A 22 -0.25 1.10 -8.58
N PHE A 23 -0.18 2.14 -9.39
CA PHE A 23 1.03 2.57 -10.09
C PHE A 23 1.57 3.87 -9.49
N LYS A 24 2.86 3.88 -9.13
CA LYS A 24 3.60 5.06 -8.64
C LYS A 24 4.76 5.39 -9.59
N PRO A 25 4.60 6.35 -10.52
CA PRO A 25 5.66 6.75 -11.43
C PRO A 25 6.81 7.46 -10.69
N LYS A 26 8.04 7.06 -11.03
CA LYS A 26 9.29 7.57 -10.46
C LYS A 26 9.38 9.09 -10.53
N ASP A 27 9.03 9.68 -11.67
CA ASP A 27 9.23 11.10 -11.93
C ASP A 27 8.25 12.02 -11.19
N GLU A 28 7.22 11.45 -10.56
CA GLU A 28 6.21 12.15 -9.76
C GLU A 28 6.37 11.95 -8.24
N GLU A 29 7.30 11.08 -7.80
CA GLU A 29 7.61 10.89 -6.38
C GLU A 29 8.09 12.20 -5.72
N PRO A 30 8.00 12.31 -4.37
CA PRO A 30 8.77 13.31 -3.66
C PRO A 30 10.25 13.20 -4.10
N TYR A 31 10.79 14.28 -4.68
CA TYR A 31 12.13 14.37 -5.30
C TYR A 31 12.28 13.93 -6.77
N GLY A 32 11.19 13.58 -7.45
CA GLY A 32 11.14 13.36 -8.89
C GLY A 32 11.51 14.61 -9.70
N GLN A 33 11.89 14.44 -10.97
CA GLN A 33 12.29 15.56 -11.84
C GLN A 33 11.17 16.59 -12.05
N LEU A 34 9.91 16.15 -11.93
CA LEU A 34 8.72 16.99 -12.06
C LEU A 34 8.29 17.65 -10.75
N ASN A 35 8.94 17.32 -9.63
CA ASN A 35 8.72 17.96 -8.34
C ASN A 35 9.81 19.03 -8.12
N PRO A 36 9.49 20.33 -8.20
CA PRO A 36 10.48 21.39 -8.41
C PRO A 36 11.55 21.41 -7.33
N LYS A 37 12.82 21.30 -7.75
CA LYS A 37 14.01 21.33 -6.88
C LYS A 37 14.19 22.66 -6.12
N TRP A 38 13.45 23.71 -6.45
CA TRP A 38 13.65 25.07 -5.90
C TRP A 38 13.13 25.23 -4.46
N THR A 39 12.07 24.51 -4.09
CA THR A 39 11.59 24.47 -2.70
C THR A 39 12.63 23.90 -1.74
N LYS A 40 13.57 23.06 -2.22
CA LYS A 40 14.67 22.53 -1.40
C LYS A 40 15.75 23.55 -1.06
N TRP A 41 16.02 24.56 -1.89
CA TRP A 41 16.97 25.61 -1.52
C TRP A 41 16.40 26.46 -0.38
N MET A 42 15.12 26.83 -0.47
CA MET A 42 14.43 27.55 0.61
C MET A 42 14.19 26.70 1.88
N HIS A 43 13.81 25.43 1.75
CA HIS A 43 13.54 24.57 2.91
C HIS A 43 14.82 24.16 3.66
N LYS A 44 15.95 24.02 2.95
CA LYS A 44 17.25 23.73 3.55
C LYS A 44 17.88 24.95 4.26
N ILE A 45 17.45 26.17 3.90
CA ILE A 45 17.90 27.43 4.50
C ILE A 45 17.01 27.88 5.67
N CYS A 46 15.70 27.64 5.63
CA CYS A 46 14.77 28.12 6.68
C CYS A 46 14.39 27.10 7.78
N CYS A 47 14.68 25.80 7.64
CA CYS A 47 14.27 24.80 8.66
C CYS A 47 15.20 23.57 8.74
N PRO A 48 16.37 23.67 9.42
CA PRO A 48 17.38 22.61 9.48
C PRO A 48 16.97 21.36 10.29
N CYS A 49 15.80 21.35 10.93
CA CYS A 49 15.28 20.27 11.78
C CYS A 49 14.05 19.52 11.22
N CYS A 50 13.50 19.94 10.06
CA CYS A 50 12.17 19.48 9.61
C CYS A 50 12.15 18.59 8.35
N PHE A 51 13.29 18.26 7.75
CA PHE A 51 13.30 17.41 6.54
C PHE A 51 14.18 16.19 6.75
N GLY A 52 13.62 15.26 7.55
CA GLY A 52 14.18 13.97 7.92
C GLY A 52 14.21 12.96 6.77
N ARG A 53 15.01 11.92 6.97
CA ARG A 53 15.37 10.84 6.01
C ARG A 53 16.53 11.16 5.05
N SER A 54 17.57 11.83 5.56
CA SER A 54 18.90 11.94 4.90
C SER A 54 19.55 10.59 4.59
N CYS A 55 19.06 9.51 5.20
CA CYS A 55 19.53 8.14 5.05
C CYS A 55 18.93 7.37 3.85
N LEU A 56 17.98 7.95 3.12
CA LEU A 56 17.37 7.33 1.94
C LEU A 56 17.98 7.89 0.64
N VAL A 57 18.08 7.04 -0.38
CA VAL A 57 18.52 7.47 -1.71
C VAL A 57 17.38 8.24 -2.39
N PRO A 58 17.59 9.48 -2.86
CA PRO A 58 16.53 10.24 -3.52
C PRO A 58 16.03 9.57 -4.81
N ASN A 59 14.72 9.68 -5.07
CA ASN A 59 14.09 9.28 -6.35
C ASN A 59 14.26 7.78 -6.68
N GLN A 60 14.22 6.93 -5.66
CA GLN A 60 14.28 5.47 -5.75
C GLN A 60 13.12 4.79 -5.00
N GLY A 61 12.01 5.50 -4.73
CA GLY A 61 10.87 4.94 -3.99
C GLY A 61 10.27 3.74 -4.70
N TYR A 62 10.10 3.81 -6.03
CA TYR A 62 9.60 2.70 -6.84
C TYR A 62 10.50 1.44 -6.80
N LEU A 63 11.82 1.62 -6.60
CA LEU A 63 12.73 0.49 -6.39
C LEU A 63 12.59 -0.08 -4.98
N SER A 64 12.37 0.77 -3.99
CA SER A 64 12.09 0.38 -2.61
C SER A 64 10.80 -0.46 -2.54
N GLU A 65 9.73 -0.03 -3.23
CA GLU A 65 8.46 -0.76 -3.37
C GLU A 65 8.65 -2.15 -4.01
N ALA A 66 9.34 -2.22 -5.15
CA ALA A 66 9.63 -3.49 -5.81
C ALA A 66 10.57 -4.37 -4.98
N GLY A 67 11.54 -3.76 -4.28
CA GLY A 67 12.49 -4.41 -3.39
C GLY A 67 11.80 -5.10 -2.21
N ALA A 68 10.81 -4.45 -1.60
CA ALA A 68 10.01 -5.04 -0.52
C ALA A 68 9.29 -6.31 -0.99
N SER A 69 8.69 -6.28 -2.18
CA SER A 69 8.04 -7.48 -2.76
C SER A 69 9.04 -8.60 -3.07
N ILE A 70 10.28 -8.27 -3.45
CA ILE A 70 11.35 -9.26 -3.67
C ILE A 70 11.80 -9.89 -2.34
N VAL A 71 11.95 -9.09 -1.28
CA VAL A 71 12.34 -9.58 0.05
C VAL A 71 11.24 -10.48 0.62
N ASP A 72 9.98 -10.05 0.53
CA ASP A 72 8.80 -10.83 0.91
C ASP A 72 8.77 -12.21 0.22
N GLU A 73 8.99 -12.25 -1.10
CA GLU A 73 9.01 -13.50 -1.87
C GLU A 73 10.17 -14.42 -1.46
N LYS A 74 11.35 -13.85 -1.20
CA LYS A 74 12.53 -14.61 -0.77
C LYS A 74 12.40 -15.19 0.63
N LEU A 75 11.68 -14.50 1.51
CA LEU A 75 11.45 -14.91 2.90
C LEU A 75 10.14 -15.69 3.08
N VAL A 76 9.35 -15.83 2.00
CA VAL A 76 8.05 -16.53 2.00
C VAL A 76 7.12 -15.96 3.08
N LEU A 77 7.08 -14.62 3.19
CA LEU A 77 6.21 -13.94 4.15
C LEU A 77 4.77 -13.83 3.62
N ASP A 78 4.61 -13.64 2.31
CA ASP A 78 3.31 -13.57 1.63
C ASP A 78 2.39 -12.46 2.19
N ILE A 79 2.97 -11.31 2.52
CA ILE A 79 2.25 -10.14 3.04
C ILE A 79 2.38 -8.91 2.13
N VAL A 80 3.39 -8.82 1.26
CA VAL A 80 3.51 -7.71 0.30
C VAL A 80 2.79 -8.08 -0.99
N PRO A 81 1.71 -7.37 -1.39
CA PRO A 81 1.09 -7.58 -2.69
C PRO A 81 2.14 -7.44 -3.80
N LYS A 82 2.12 -8.35 -4.78
CA LYS A 82 3.19 -8.42 -5.78
C LYS A 82 3.43 -7.06 -6.43
N THR A 83 4.67 -6.59 -6.32
CA THR A 83 5.11 -5.30 -6.86
C THR A 83 6.31 -5.49 -7.77
N LYS A 84 6.25 -4.94 -8.98
CA LYS A 84 7.36 -4.94 -9.94
C LYS A 84 7.55 -3.56 -10.56
N VAL A 85 8.71 -3.35 -11.16
CA VAL A 85 8.99 -2.16 -11.97
C VAL A 85 8.39 -2.34 -13.35
N VAL A 86 7.57 -1.39 -13.80
CA VAL A 86 6.95 -1.41 -15.13
C VAL A 86 7.09 -0.07 -15.82
N HIS A 87 6.77 -0.06 -17.11
CA HIS A 87 6.70 1.15 -17.93
C HIS A 87 5.27 1.33 -18.43
N LEU A 88 4.63 2.45 -18.10
CA LEU A 88 3.26 2.76 -18.51
C LEU A 88 3.15 4.16 -19.09
N ALA A 89 2.21 4.35 -20.00
CA ALA A 89 1.84 5.65 -20.55
C ALA A 89 0.33 5.84 -20.39
N SER A 90 -0.10 7.00 -19.92
CA SER A 90 -1.53 7.33 -19.74
C SER A 90 -1.73 8.83 -19.70
N GLU A 91 -2.76 9.34 -20.38
CA GLU A 91 -3.08 10.78 -20.44
C GLU A 91 -3.32 11.41 -19.05
N VAL A 92 -3.68 10.56 -18.08
CA VAL A 92 -3.95 10.93 -16.68
C VAL A 92 -2.67 11.21 -15.90
N PHE A 93 -1.52 10.67 -16.33
CA PHE A 93 -0.24 10.92 -15.66
C PHE A 93 0.24 12.36 -15.82
N HIS A 94 1.10 12.83 -14.91
CA HIS A 94 1.60 14.19 -14.96
C HIS A 94 2.79 14.30 -15.93
N TYR A 95 2.59 14.94 -17.09
CA TYR A 95 3.65 15.20 -18.07
C TYR A 95 3.98 16.69 -18.15
N HIS A 96 5.21 17.01 -18.55
CA HIS A 96 5.60 18.38 -18.87
C HIS A 96 4.69 19.00 -19.94
N ALA A 97 4.47 20.32 -19.86
CA ALA A 97 3.65 21.06 -20.82
C ALA A 97 4.12 20.86 -22.27
N ASN A 98 5.45 20.77 -22.48
CA ASN A 98 6.04 20.54 -23.80
C ASN A 98 5.67 19.15 -24.37
N ASP A 99 5.62 18.12 -23.53
CA ASP A 99 5.26 16.77 -23.97
C ASP A 99 3.76 16.71 -24.31
N ARG A 100 2.91 17.34 -23.49
CA ARG A 100 1.48 17.49 -23.79
C ARG A 100 1.25 18.27 -25.09
N MET A 101 2.00 19.35 -25.31
CA MET A 101 1.90 20.17 -26.52
C MET A 101 2.35 19.40 -27.77
N LYS A 102 3.49 18.69 -27.71
CA LYS A 102 3.97 17.84 -28.82
C LYS A 102 2.92 16.81 -29.23
N ILE A 103 2.25 16.20 -28.26
CA ILE A 103 1.20 15.20 -28.51
C ILE A 103 -0.03 15.86 -29.10
N ARG A 104 -0.46 17.01 -28.58
CA ARG A 104 -1.59 17.76 -29.15
C ARG A 104 -1.34 18.17 -30.59
N MET A 105 -0.14 18.68 -30.91
CA MET A 105 0.25 19.05 -32.27
C MET A 105 0.30 17.83 -33.20
N ARG A 106 0.85 16.70 -32.72
CA ARG A 106 0.89 15.45 -33.50
C ARG A 106 -0.51 14.89 -33.74
N ARG A 107 -1.39 14.91 -32.74
CA ARG A 107 -2.78 14.47 -32.86
C ARG A 107 -3.52 15.32 -33.91
N PHE A 108 -3.36 16.63 -33.83
CA PHE A 108 -3.91 17.56 -34.81
C PHE A 108 -3.38 17.29 -36.23
N ALA A 109 -2.07 17.07 -36.39
CA ALA A 109 -1.49 16.77 -37.70
C ALA A 109 -2.00 15.45 -38.29
N THR A 110 -2.16 14.41 -37.47
CA THR A 110 -2.74 13.12 -37.89
C THR A 110 -4.22 13.24 -38.26
N GLU A 111 -5.00 14.03 -37.51
CA GLU A 111 -6.41 14.32 -37.81
C GLU A 111 -6.59 15.12 -39.12
N GLN A 112 -5.69 16.08 -39.39
CA GLN A 112 -5.78 16.97 -40.56
C GLN A 112 -5.21 16.36 -41.85
N TRP A 113 -4.17 15.52 -41.78
CA TRP A 113 -3.53 14.90 -42.95
C TRP A 113 -3.36 13.38 -42.82
N PRO A 114 -4.47 12.62 -42.78
CA PRO A 114 -4.46 11.18 -42.50
C PRO A 114 -3.78 10.33 -43.59
N THR A 115 -3.67 10.85 -44.82
CA THR A 115 -3.12 10.15 -45.98
C THR A 115 -1.62 10.40 -46.21
N THR A 116 -1.10 11.54 -45.77
CA THR A 116 0.31 11.96 -46.00
C THR A 116 1.22 11.63 -44.82
N ILE A 117 0.71 11.75 -43.60
CA ILE A 117 1.42 11.44 -42.35
C ILE A 117 0.94 10.04 -41.96
N GLY A 118 1.53 9.00 -42.54
CA GLY A 118 0.99 7.64 -42.45
C GLY A 118 0.68 7.17 -41.02
N LYS A 119 -0.22 6.19 -40.91
CA LYS A 119 -0.66 5.47 -39.68
C LYS A 119 0.46 4.87 -38.80
N ARG A 120 1.74 5.14 -39.08
CA ARG A 120 2.93 4.55 -38.45
C ARG A 120 3.63 5.47 -37.44
N VAL A 121 3.15 6.68 -37.21
CA VAL A 121 3.70 7.53 -36.14
C VAL A 121 3.05 7.10 -34.82
N SER A 122 3.82 6.39 -33.98
CA SER A 122 3.41 6.02 -32.62
C SER A 122 2.87 7.25 -31.90
N GLN A 123 1.60 7.16 -31.50
CA GLN A 123 0.81 8.22 -30.88
C GLN A 123 1.13 8.34 -29.37
N ASP A 124 2.18 7.68 -28.93
CA ASP A 124 2.27 7.28 -27.53
C ASP A 124 2.92 8.37 -26.69
N LEU A 125 2.24 8.71 -25.61
CA LEU A 125 2.83 9.46 -24.50
C LEU A 125 4.15 8.79 -24.08
N PRO A 126 5.15 9.57 -23.62
CA PRO A 126 6.36 8.98 -23.07
C PRO A 126 6.03 7.96 -21.98
N LEU A 127 6.62 6.77 -22.07
CA LEU A 127 6.50 5.76 -21.04
C LEU A 127 7.15 6.28 -19.75
N LYS A 128 6.42 6.19 -18.65
CA LYS A 128 6.91 6.46 -17.30
C LYS A 128 7.26 5.15 -16.63
N VAL A 129 8.46 5.10 -16.06
CA VAL A 129 8.89 4.00 -15.19
C VAL A 129 8.33 4.22 -13.79
N GLY A 130 7.86 3.15 -13.14
CA GLY A 130 7.32 3.22 -11.79
C GLY A 130 7.08 1.85 -11.18
N SER A 131 6.67 1.83 -9.93
CA SER A 131 6.25 0.60 -9.25
C SER A 131 4.80 0.31 -9.59
N PHE A 132 4.51 -0.96 -9.83
CA PHE A 132 3.18 -1.48 -10.10
C PHE A 132 2.88 -2.58 -9.09
N GLN A 133 2.04 -2.24 -8.12
CA GLN A 133 1.63 -3.12 -7.04
C GLN A 133 0.23 -3.65 -7.30
N VAL A 134 0.05 -4.97 -7.23
CA VAL A 134 -1.28 -5.59 -7.34
C VAL A 134 -2.21 -5.04 -6.26
N PHE A 135 -3.42 -4.66 -6.66
CA PHE A 135 -4.44 -4.18 -5.74
C PHE A 135 -5.09 -5.35 -5.00
N VAL A 136 -5.21 -5.25 -3.67
CA VAL A 136 -5.86 -6.25 -2.81
C VAL A 136 -7.29 -5.83 -2.47
N LYS A 137 -8.25 -6.72 -2.70
CA LYS A 137 -9.69 -6.47 -2.44
C LYS A 137 -10.08 -6.99 -1.05
N GLY A 138 -11.00 -6.30 -0.38
CA GLY A 138 -11.55 -6.71 0.92
C GLY A 138 -10.69 -6.36 2.14
N TYR A 139 -9.62 -5.59 1.95
CA TYR A 139 -8.77 -5.10 3.02
C TYR A 139 -9.23 -3.71 3.49
N LYS A 140 -9.07 -3.42 4.79
CA LYS A 140 -9.27 -2.09 5.39
C LYS A 140 -7.95 -1.62 6.02
N ASP A 141 -7.84 -0.33 6.28
CA ASP A 141 -6.72 0.25 7.02
C ASP A 141 -6.62 -0.41 8.41
N ALA A 142 -5.42 -0.82 8.79
CA ALA A 142 -5.25 -1.56 10.04
C ALA A 142 -5.64 -0.72 11.27
N GLU A 143 -5.40 0.60 11.25
CA GLU A 143 -5.90 1.49 12.30
C GLU A 143 -7.42 1.35 12.53
N VAL A 144 -8.21 1.32 11.46
CA VAL A 144 -9.67 1.20 11.54
C VAL A 144 -10.07 -0.15 12.12
N GLN A 145 -9.49 -1.25 11.64
CA GLN A 145 -9.85 -2.59 12.11
C GLN A 145 -9.37 -2.89 13.53
N LEU A 146 -8.20 -2.38 13.92
CA LEU A 146 -7.70 -2.55 15.28
C LEU A 146 -8.60 -1.82 16.30
N GLU A 147 -9.20 -0.69 15.93
CA GLU A 147 -10.21 -0.03 16.79
C GLU A 147 -11.51 -0.84 16.86
N GLU A 148 -11.95 -1.48 15.76
CA GLU A 148 -13.10 -2.40 15.77
C GLU A 148 -12.85 -3.58 16.74
N PHE A 149 -11.65 -4.18 16.73
CA PHE A 149 -11.28 -5.30 17.62
C PHE A 149 -11.14 -4.96 19.09
N LYS A 150 -10.98 -3.68 19.46
CA LYS A 150 -11.02 -3.28 20.88
C LYS A 150 -12.42 -3.37 21.46
N SER A 151 -13.44 -3.30 20.60
CA SER A 151 -14.85 -3.33 21.01
C SER A 151 -15.38 -4.76 21.01
N ASP A 152 -15.02 -5.57 20.02
CA ASP A 152 -15.39 -6.98 19.89
C ASP A 152 -14.17 -7.89 20.03
N VAL A 153 -14.15 -8.75 21.06
CA VAL A 153 -13.01 -9.64 21.34
C VAL A 153 -12.88 -10.69 20.23
N LEU A 154 -11.70 -10.72 19.59
CA LEU A 154 -11.37 -11.75 18.61
C LEU A 154 -11.31 -13.15 19.25
N PRO A 155 -11.77 -14.20 18.57
CA PRO A 155 -11.54 -15.57 18.99
C PRO A 155 -10.05 -15.88 19.18
N PRO A 156 -9.67 -16.71 20.18
CA PRO A 156 -8.26 -17.01 20.45
C PRO A 156 -7.48 -17.57 19.24
N HIS A 157 -8.15 -18.30 18.35
CA HIS A 157 -7.52 -18.84 17.14
C HIS A 157 -7.24 -17.74 16.08
N LEU A 158 -8.12 -16.74 15.96
CA LEU A 158 -7.94 -15.59 15.05
C LEU A 158 -6.95 -14.58 15.61
N GLU A 159 -6.92 -14.40 16.93
CA GLU A 159 -5.89 -13.62 17.62
C GLU A 159 -4.49 -14.22 17.36
N ARG A 160 -4.35 -15.54 17.50
CA ARG A 160 -3.10 -16.23 17.17
C ARG A 160 -2.74 -16.09 15.69
N ALA A 161 -3.71 -16.18 14.78
CA ALA A 161 -3.48 -15.99 13.35
C ALA A 161 -3.01 -14.56 13.03
N LEU A 162 -3.66 -13.54 13.64
CA LEU A 162 -3.27 -12.14 13.53
C LEU A 162 -1.84 -11.91 14.04
N GLN A 163 -1.49 -12.48 15.19
CA GLN A 163 -0.14 -12.39 15.75
C GLN A 163 0.91 -12.93 14.76
N LEU A 164 0.67 -14.08 14.13
CA LEU A 164 1.59 -14.66 13.15
C LEU A 164 1.74 -13.80 11.89
N GLU A 165 0.65 -13.22 11.38
CA GLU A 165 0.68 -12.29 10.25
C GLU A 165 1.45 -11.00 10.64
N PHE A 166 1.28 -10.51 11.87
CA PHE A 166 1.97 -9.33 12.37
C PHE A 166 3.46 -9.57 12.57
N GLU A 167 3.87 -10.74 13.06
CA GLU A 167 5.27 -11.14 13.17
C GLU A 167 5.98 -11.10 11.81
N ARG A 168 5.30 -11.53 10.73
CA ARG A 168 5.83 -11.42 9.37
C ARG A 168 6.02 -9.96 8.94
N LEU A 169 5.07 -9.08 9.28
CA LEU A 169 5.21 -7.63 9.02
C LEU A 169 6.41 -7.05 9.74
N VAL A 170 6.60 -7.42 11.01
CA VAL A 170 7.76 -7.00 11.81
C VAL A 170 9.07 -7.49 11.18
N VAL A 171 9.15 -8.75 10.77
CA VAL A 171 10.33 -9.32 10.09
C VAL A 171 10.64 -8.53 8.81
N LEU A 172 9.65 -8.31 7.95
CA LEU A 172 9.82 -7.54 6.72
C LEU A 172 10.37 -6.15 7.01
N ASP A 173 9.65 -5.36 7.82
CA ASP A 173 9.98 -3.95 8.09
C ASP A 173 11.33 -3.81 8.80
N TYR A 174 11.71 -4.77 9.64
CA TYR A 174 13.01 -4.78 10.29
C TYR A 174 14.13 -5.02 9.28
N ILE A 175 13.98 -6.02 8.40
CA ILE A 175 14.99 -6.39 7.40
C ILE A 175 15.20 -5.28 6.37
N ILE A 176 14.13 -4.72 5.82
CA ILE A 176 14.23 -3.63 4.84
C ILE A 176 14.50 -2.26 5.50
N ARG A 177 14.48 -2.24 6.83
CA ARG A 177 14.54 -1.03 7.67
C ARG A 177 13.57 0.04 7.18
N ASN A 178 12.28 -0.31 7.15
CA ASN A 178 11.23 0.61 6.75
C ASN A 178 11.22 1.83 7.68
N THR A 179 11.27 3.03 7.10
CA THR A 179 11.32 4.29 7.85
C THR A 179 9.96 4.97 8.01
N ASP A 180 8.90 4.36 7.45
CA ASP A 180 7.58 4.97 7.34
C ASP A 180 6.40 4.01 7.60
N ARG A 181 6.58 2.99 8.45
CA ARG A 181 5.46 2.13 8.84
C ARG A 181 4.61 2.79 9.94
N GLY A 182 3.49 3.40 9.54
CA GLY A 182 2.35 3.73 10.38
C GLY A 182 1.24 2.67 10.31
N ASN A 183 0.19 2.79 11.15
CA ASN A 183 -0.97 1.88 11.14
C ASN A 183 -1.93 2.10 9.97
N ASP A 184 -1.74 3.21 9.26
CA ASP A 184 -2.36 3.58 8.00
C ASP A 184 -1.65 2.96 6.78
N ASN A 185 -0.41 2.51 6.94
CA ASN A 185 0.43 1.98 5.85
C ASN A 185 0.44 0.45 5.77
N TRP A 186 -0.43 -0.25 6.50
CA TRP A 186 -0.68 -1.66 6.29
C TRP A 186 -2.17 -1.92 6.43
N LEU A 187 -2.64 -2.92 5.71
CA LEU A 187 -4.05 -3.25 5.66
C LEU A 187 -4.28 -4.59 6.32
N LEU A 188 -5.51 -4.78 6.81
CA LEU A 188 -5.95 -6.05 7.38
C LEU A 188 -7.24 -6.49 6.69
N ARG A 189 -7.37 -7.80 6.49
CA ARG A 189 -8.58 -8.44 6.00
C ARG A 189 -9.04 -9.40 7.07
N TYR A 190 -10.28 -9.25 7.49
CA TYR A 190 -10.94 -10.08 8.47
C TYR A 190 -12.20 -10.65 7.83
N GLU A 191 -12.29 -11.97 7.80
CA GLU A 191 -13.47 -12.72 7.36
C GLU A 191 -14.08 -13.37 8.60
N GLU A 192 -15.31 -13.03 8.94
CA GLU A 192 -16.00 -13.59 10.11
C GLU A 192 -16.37 -15.06 9.87
N PRO A 193 -16.24 -15.95 10.87
CA PRO A 193 -16.69 -17.33 10.75
C PRO A 193 -18.20 -17.41 10.48
N THR A 194 -18.61 -18.23 9.52
CA THR A 194 -20.03 -18.54 9.28
C THR A 194 -20.59 -19.41 10.39
N ILE A 195 -21.54 -18.88 11.16
CA ILE A 195 -22.26 -19.66 12.17
C ILE A 195 -23.43 -20.38 11.48
N HIS A 196 -23.24 -21.65 11.13
CA HIS A 196 -24.34 -22.53 10.77
C HIS A 196 -24.93 -23.16 12.04
N GLY A 197 -25.96 -22.51 12.60
CA GLY A 197 -26.79 -23.07 13.65
C GLY A 197 -28.18 -22.46 13.60
N GLU A 198 -29.20 -23.28 13.35
CA GLU A 198 -30.60 -22.89 13.56
C GLU A 198 -30.74 -22.45 15.03
N LEU A 199 -30.93 -21.15 15.25
CA LEU A 199 -31.28 -20.61 16.55
C LEU A 199 -32.73 -21.03 16.84
N ASN A 200 -32.91 -22.22 17.42
CA ASN A 200 -34.14 -22.49 18.14
C ASN A 200 -34.19 -21.53 19.33
N ASP A 201 -35.24 -20.70 19.37
CA ASP A 201 -35.54 -19.73 20.42
C ASP A 201 -35.32 -20.33 21.82
N VAL A 202 -34.18 -20.03 22.42
CA VAL A 202 -33.97 -20.22 23.86
C VAL A 202 -33.73 -18.84 24.42
N ASP A 203 -34.67 -18.40 25.25
CA ASP A 203 -34.71 -17.15 25.97
C ASP A 203 -33.41 -16.95 26.79
N ILE A 204 -32.52 -16.04 26.34
CA ILE A 204 -31.24 -15.75 27.02
C ILE A 204 -31.44 -14.52 27.91
N SER A 205 -31.70 -14.79 29.19
CA SER A 205 -31.46 -13.84 30.27
C SER A 205 -29.94 -13.57 30.39
N LEU A 206 -29.60 -12.28 30.40
CA LEU A 206 -28.28 -11.65 30.44
C LEU A 206 -27.25 -12.29 31.41
N ASP A 207 -26.21 -12.91 30.84
CA ASP A 207 -24.85 -12.97 31.40
C ASP A 207 -23.86 -13.02 30.22
N THR A 208 -23.25 -11.88 29.91
CA THR A 208 -22.56 -11.59 28.64
C THR A 208 -21.27 -12.40 28.43
N SER A 209 -20.61 -12.86 29.49
CA SER A 209 -19.33 -13.58 29.37
C SER A 209 -19.51 -15.07 29.06
N ARG A 210 -20.54 -15.70 29.63
CA ARG A 210 -20.79 -17.15 29.49
C ARG A 210 -21.54 -17.51 28.21
N SER A 211 -22.13 -16.53 27.53
CA SER A 211 -22.80 -16.69 26.23
C SER A 211 -21.80 -16.73 25.07
N GLU A 212 -20.68 -16.00 25.15
CA GLU A 212 -19.66 -15.95 24.09
C GLU A 212 -18.83 -17.24 24.02
N GLU A 213 -18.40 -17.79 25.15
CA GLU A 213 -17.75 -19.12 25.18
C GLU A 213 -18.64 -20.19 24.56
N LYS A 214 -19.95 -20.14 24.84
CA LYS A 214 -20.93 -21.04 24.23
C LYS A 214 -21.08 -20.78 22.73
N ARG A 215 -21.08 -19.52 22.28
CA ARG A 215 -21.15 -19.15 20.86
C ARG A 215 -19.96 -19.74 20.08
N TRP A 216 -18.76 -19.63 20.62
CA TRP A 216 -17.54 -20.17 20.00
C TRP A 216 -17.48 -21.70 20.04
N SER A 217 -18.10 -22.34 21.03
CA SER A 217 -18.17 -23.81 21.13
C SER A 217 -19.07 -24.49 20.09
N LEU A 218 -19.93 -23.74 19.39
CA LEU A 218 -20.82 -24.24 18.35
C LEU A 218 -20.16 -24.28 16.95
N ILE A 219 -18.95 -23.73 16.82
CA ILE A 219 -18.24 -23.69 15.54
C ILE A 219 -17.56 -25.04 15.30
N THR A 220 -17.93 -25.70 14.20
CA THR A 220 -17.36 -27.01 13.83
C THR A 220 -15.92 -26.87 13.30
N PRO A 221 -15.07 -27.90 13.42
CA PRO A 221 -13.62 -27.78 13.21
C PRO A 221 -13.15 -27.91 11.76
N SER A 222 -14.02 -27.80 10.75
CA SER A 222 -13.64 -27.92 9.34
C SER A 222 -13.77 -26.60 8.60
N GLU A 223 -12.64 -26.02 8.20
CA GLU A 223 -12.40 -25.01 7.12
C GLU A 223 -13.24 -23.71 7.08
N GLU A 224 -14.28 -23.56 7.90
CA GLU A 224 -15.17 -22.38 7.98
C GLU A 224 -14.91 -21.51 9.23
N GLN A 225 -13.75 -21.66 9.84
CA GLN A 225 -13.24 -20.71 10.84
C GLN A 225 -12.71 -19.50 10.08
N GLY A 226 -13.16 -18.30 10.45
CA GLY A 226 -12.83 -17.04 9.80
C GLY A 226 -11.33 -16.86 9.52
N SER A 227 -10.98 -15.88 8.68
CA SER A 227 -9.58 -15.67 8.27
C SER A 227 -9.10 -14.26 8.59
N VAL A 228 -7.83 -14.17 8.99
CA VAL A 228 -7.13 -12.89 9.16
C VAL A 228 -5.91 -12.85 8.26
N LYS A 229 -5.76 -11.77 7.50
CA LYS A 229 -4.61 -11.54 6.60
C LYS A 229 -4.13 -10.10 6.68
N ILE A 230 -2.81 -9.91 6.63
CA ILE A 230 -2.18 -8.59 6.54
C ILE A 230 -1.69 -8.34 5.12
N ALA A 231 -1.80 -7.10 4.66
CA ALA A 231 -1.15 -6.62 3.44
C ALA A 231 -0.23 -5.43 3.75
N ALA A 232 1.07 -5.59 3.54
CA ALA A 232 2.09 -4.55 3.71
C ALA A 232 2.18 -3.69 2.43
N ILE A 233 1.55 -2.52 2.46
CA ILE A 233 1.54 -1.56 1.34
C ILE A 233 2.50 -0.39 1.61
N ASP A 234 2.68 0.50 0.64
CA ASP A 234 3.47 1.73 0.77
C ASP A 234 4.90 1.53 1.36
N ASN A 235 5.70 0.72 0.67
CA ASN A 235 7.06 0.39 1.09
C ASN A 235 8.12 1.30 0.45
N GLY A 236 7.71 2.44 -0.12
CA GLY A 236 8.58 3.34 -0.90
C GLY A 236 9.72 4.00 -0.11
N LEU A 237 9.69 3.95 1.23
CA LEU A 237 10.63 4.66 2.10
C LEU A 237 11.38 3.67 3.02
N ALA A 238 11.83 2.57 2.41
CA ALA A 238 12.72 1.56 2.99
C ALA A 238 14.10 1.53 2.28
N PHE A 239 14.98 0.61 2.68
CA PHE A 239 16.35 0.42 2.19
C PHE A 239 17.26 1.65 2.36
N PRO A 240 17.43 2.15 3.59
CA PRO A 240 18.36 3.24 3.85
C PRO A 240 19.82 2.79 3.66
N PHE A 241 20.66 3.69 3.13
CA PHE A 241 22.09 3.41 2.92
C PHE A 241 22.93 3.55 4.22
N LYS A 242 22.34 4.15 5.26
CA LYS A 242 22.88 4.23 6.62
C LYS A 242 21.74 4.19 7.63
N HIS A 243 22.01 3.82 8.87
CA HIS A 243 21.00 3.99 9.92
C HIS A 243 20.65 5.49 10.11
N PRO A 244 19.41 5.82 10.50
CA PRO A 244 19.03 7.19 10.88
C PRO A 244 19.94 7.74 11.97
N ASP A 245 20.22 9.04 11.93
CA ASP A 245 21.16 9.69 12.84
C ASP A 245 20.66 9.68 14.31
N GLU A 246 19.34 9.59 14.54
CA GLU A 246 18.77 9.31 15.85
C GLU A 246 17.75 8.16 15.80
N TRP A 247 17.69 7.37 16.89
CA TRP A 247 16.74 6.27 17.02
C TRP A 247 15.26 6.71 17.02
N ARG A 248 14.98 7.99 17.29
CA ARG A 248 13.62 8.56 17.37
C ARG A 248 13.09 9.14 16.05
N THR A 249 13.95 9.39 15.06
CA THR A 249 13.56 10.11 13.82
C THR A 249 12.80 9.23 12.83
N CYS A 250 12.97 7.91 12.91
CA CYS A 250 12.22 6.93 12.12
C CYS A 250 11.63 5.89 13.08
N LYS A 251 10.62 6.29 13.86
CA LYS A 251 9.83 5.34 14.63
C LYS A 251 8.93 4.58 13.67
N THR A 252 9.20 3.30 13.48
CA THR A 252 8.14 2.35 13.11
C THR A 252 7.12 2.35 14.25
N SER A 253 5.86 2.66 13.96
CA SER A 253 4.76 2.64 14.95
C SER A 253 4.56 1.26 15.60
N LEU A 254 5.18 0.22 15.03
CA LEU A 254 5.22 -1.17 15.50
C LEU A 254 5.58 -1.33 16.99
N THR A 255 6.37 -0.42 17.57
CA THR A 255 6.72 -0.52 19.01
C THR A 255 5.52 -0.30 19.94
N ARG A 256 4.43 0.32 19.47
CA ARG A 256 3.23 0.58 20.27
C ARG A 256 2.24 -0.59 20.25
N LEU A 257 2.20 -1.36 19.15
CA LEU A 257 1.32 -2.51 18.96
C LEU A 257 1.75 -3.74 19.76
N TYR A 258 3.07 -3.93 19.95
CA TYR A 258 3.62 -5.03 20.77
C TYR A 258 3.23 -5.00 22.26
N ILE A 259 2.55 -3.94 22.71
CA ILE A 259 2.10 -3.76 24.11
C ILE A 259 0.57 -3.90 24.22
N GLN A 260 -0.15 -3.95 23.08
CA GLN A 260 -1.62 -3.95 23.05
C GLN A 260 -2.24 -5.21 22.43
N LEU A 261 -1.43 -6.01 21.72
CA LEU A 261 -1.71 -7.40 21.38
C LEU A 261 -0.86 -8.28 22.31
#